data_AF-A0A2W1D5K7-F1
#
_entry.id   AF-A0A2W1D5K7-F1
#
_cell.length_a   1.000
_cell.length_b   1.000
_cell.length_c   1.000
_cell.angle_alpha   90.00
_cell.angle_beta   90.00
_cell.angle_gamma   90.00
#
_symmetry.space_group_name_H-M   'P 1'
#
loop_
_entity.id
_entity.type
_entity.pdbx_description
1 polymer ?
#
loop_
_entity_poly.entity_id
_entity_poly.type
_entity_poly.pdbx_seq_one_letter_code
_entity_poly.pdbx_strand_id
1 'polypeptide(L)'
;MRFCAGLSITPEELELAKEVEENCMKHITFVNDICSYDKEVMTASEGSELGAMCSSVPIIKADHRVDDDQEAKSIMWEMVRDWELRHFELVEKISSKNISPALAKYLKGVEYQAAGNEHWSLLTPRYNKTGSLAFNEGR
;
A
#
# COMPACT_ATOMS: atom_id res chain seq x y z
N MET A 1 13.93 2.42 -3.71
CA MET A 1 13.78 3.73 -4.39
C MET A 1 15.09 4.50 -4.58
N ARG A 2 15.73 4.99 -3.50
CA ARG A 2 16.85 5.96 -3.58
C ARG A 2 17.98 5.52 -4.51
N PHE A 3 18.42 4.27 -4.38
CA PHE A 3 19.44 3.68 -5.24
C PHE A 3 19.07 3.75 -6.74
N CYS A 4 17.90 3.22 -7.11
CA CYS A 4 17.46 3.16 -8.52
C CYS A 4 17.26 4.55 -9.13
N ALA A 5 16.87 5.55 -8.33
CA ALA A 5 16.65 6.92 -8.77
C ALA A 5 17.89 7.83 -8.64
N GLY A 6 19.02 7.30 -8.16
CA GLY A 6 20.24 8.07 -7.93
C GLY A 6 20.06 9.23 -6.93
N LEU A 7 19.17 9.08 -5.95
CA LEU A 7 18.84 10.13 -4.99
C LEU A 7 19.71 10.03 -3.74
N SER A 8 20.50 11.08 -3.49
CA SER A 8 21.18 11.31 -2.22
C SER A 8 20.32 12.22 -1.34
N ILE A 9 19.84 11.67 -0.22
CA ILE A 9 18.96 12.35 0.75
C ILE A 9 19.68 12.34 2.11
N THR A 10 19.72 13.47 2.80
CA THR A 10 20.39 13.55 4.11
C THR A 10 19.55 12.88 5.22
N PRO A 11 20.14 12.50 6.36
CA PRO A 11 19.38 11.99 7.50
C PRO A 11 18.29 12.95 7.98
N GLU A 12 18.54 14.26 7.98
CA GLU A 12 17.58 15.28 8.38
C GLU A 12 16.39 15.35 7.40
N GLU A 13 16.66 15.21 6.10
CA GLU A 13 15.62 15.15 5.08
C GLU A 13 14.80 13.85 5.17
N LEU A 14 15.41 12.73 5.55
CA LEU A 14 14.68 11.49 5.83
C LEU A 14 13.77 11.64 7.04
N GLU A 15 14.23 12.30 8.11
CA GLU A 15 13.39 12.57 9.27
C GLU A 15 12.20 13.47 8.91
N LEU A 16 12.39 14.44 8.00
CA LEU A 16 11.29 15.24 7.46
C LEU A 16 10.28 14.39 6.65
N ALA A 17 10.74 13.38 5.93
CA ALA A 17 9.91 12.51 5.10
C ALA A 17 9.19 11.40 5.88
N LYS A 18 9.60 11.14 7.12
CA LYS A 18 9.15 9.99 7.92
C LYS A 18 7.64 9.83 8.02
N GLU A 19 6.90 10.90 8.31
CA GLU A 19 5.43 10.84 8.42
C GLU A 19 4.78 10.47 7.06
N VAL A 20 5.36 10.92 5.94
CA VAL A 20 4.91 10.55 4.59
C VAL A 20 5.18 9.07 4.30
N GLU A 21 6.35 8.57 4.69
CA GLU A 21 6.71 7.16 4.53
C GLU A 21 5.79 6.25 5.35
N GLU A 22 5.58 6.57 6.64
CA GLU A 22 4.70 5.80 7.52
C GLU A 22 3.26 5.76 7.00
N ASN A 23 2.75 6.90 6.50
CA ASN A 23 1.43 6.96 5.87
C ASN A 23 1.35 6.09 4.60
N CYS A 24 2.37 6.18 3.72
CA CYS A 24 2.44 5.34 2.52
C CYS A 24 2.57 3.85 2.86
N MET A 25 3.25 3.49 3.95
CA MET A 25 3.37 2.10 4.37
C MET A 25 2.06 1.51 4.87
N LYS A 26 1.22 2.30 5.55
CA LYS A 26 -0.15 1.87 5.88
C LYS A 26 -0.96 1.57 4.62
N HIS A 27 -0.93 2.50 3.65
CA HIS A 27 -1.60 2.34 2.35
C HIS A 27 -1.15 1.05 1.64
N ILE A 28 0.15 0.89 1.41
CA ILE A 28 0.70 -0.27 0.69
C ILE A 28 0.36 -1.58 1.40
N THR A 29 0.43 -1.61 2.73
CA THR A 29 0.11 -2.80 3.52
C THR A 29 -1.37 -3.16 3.38
N PHE A 30 -2.28 -2.21 3.55
CA PHE A 30 -3.73 -2.50 3.45
C PHE A 30 -4.11 -2.92 2.04
N VAL A 31 -3.61 -2.24 1.01
CA VAL A 31 -3.83 -2.63 -0.38
C VAL A 31 -3.34 -4.05 -0.64
N ASN A 32 -2.17 -4.41 -0.11
CA ASN A 32 -1.64 -5.77 -0.21
C ASN A 32 -2.59 -6.77 0.45
N ASP A 33 -2.92 -6.56 1.72
CA ASP A 33 -3.75 -7.45 2.53
C ASP A 33 -5.14 -7.65 1.91
N ILE A 34 -5.77 -6.58 1.38
CA ILE A 34 -7.06 -6.67 0.69
C ILE A 34 -6.97 -7.59 -0.53
N CYS A 35 -5.95 -7.37 -1.37
CA CYS A 35 -5.81 -8.07 -2.65
C CYS A 35 -5.25 -9.50 -2.48
N SER A 36 -4.42 -9.74 -1.48
CA SER A 36 -3.82 -11.05 -1.20
C SER A 36 -4.71 -11.96 -0.34
N TYR A 37 -5.74 -11.42 0.31
CA TYR A 37 -6.49 -12.12 1.36
C TYR A 37 -6.96 -13.52 0.96
N ASP A 38 -7.63 -13.65 -0.19
CA ASP A 38 -8.24 -14.93 -0.60
C ASP A 38 -7.15 -16.00 -0.85
N LYS A 39 -6.00 -15.57 -1.37
CA LYS A 39 -4.82 -16.42 -1.54
C LYS A 39 -4.25 -16.85 -0.19
N GLU A 40 -4.22 -15.97 0.80
CA GLU A 40 -3.74 -16.27 2.15
C GLU A 40 -4.68 -17.21 2.90
N VAL A 41 -5.99 -17.02 2.78
CA VAL A 41 -7.02 -17.95 3.30
C VAL A 41 -6.82 -19.36 2.73
N MET A 42 -6.65 -19.47 1.41
CA MET A 42 -6.36 -20.76 0.76
C MET A 42 -5.07 -21.39 1.30
N THR A 43 -3.99 -20.61 1.40
CA THR A 43 -2.69 -21.10 1.87
C THR A 43 -2.74 -21.56 3.34
N ALA A 44 -3.48 -20.83 4.18
CA ALA A 44 -3.67 -21.19 5.58
C ALA A 44 -4.49 -22.49 5.73
N SER A 45 -5.50 -22.69 4.87
CA SER A 45 -6.34 -23.89 4.87
C SER A 45 -5.57 -25.18 4.49
N GLU A 46 -4.45 -25.05 3.77
CA GLU A 46 -3.58 -26.16 3.38
C GLU A 46 -2.65 -26.64 4.51
N GLY A 47 -2.72 -26.02 5.71
CA GLY A 47 -2.13 -26.56 6.94
C GLY A 47 -0.62 -26.39 7.09
N SER A 48 0.00 -25.43 6.40
CA SER A 48 1.43 -25.15 6.61
C SER A 48 1.66 -24.33 7.90
N GLU A 49 2.60 -24.75 8.77
CA GLU A 49 3.01 -23.99 9.97
C GLU A 49 3.57 -22.60 9.65
N LEU A 50 4.04 -22.38 8.40
CA LEU A 50 4.50 -21.10 7.87
C LEU A 50 3.36 -20.27 7.24
N GLY A 51 2.14 -20.80 7.18
CA GLY A 51 0.96 -20.20 6.55
C GLY A 51 0.00 -19.54 7.54
N ALA A 52 0.48 -19.16 8.73
CA ALA A 52 -0.34 -18.38 9.66
C ALA A 52 -0.85 -17.11 8.97
N MET A 53 -2.18 -16.96 8.91
CA MET A 53 -2.84 -15.81 8.28
C MET A 53 -2.45 -14.55 9.04
N CYS A 54 -1.65 -13.70 8.39
CA CYS A 54 -1.16 -12.43 8.93
C CYS A 54 -1.66 -11.29 8.04
N SER A 55 -2.97 -11.09 8.06
CA SER A 55 -3.69 -10.07 7.28
C SER A 55 -4.43 -9.13 8.21
N SER A 56 -4.59 -7.88 7.78
CA SER A 56 -5.40 -6.87 8.47
C SER A 56 -6.91 -7.12 8.31
N VAL A 57 -7.37 -7.93 7.34
CA VAL A 57 -8.81 -8.15 7.10
C VAL A 57 -9.53 -8.73 8.34
N PRO A 58 -9.06 -9.82 8.99
CA PRO A 58 -9.70 -10.33 10.21
C PRO A 58 -9.62 -9.35 11.39
N ILE A 59 -8.58 -8.51 11.44
CA ILE A 59 -8.42 -7.50 12.48
C ILE A 59 -9.52 -6.44 12.33
N ILE A 60 -9.73 -5.94 11.11
CA ILE A 60 -10.78 -4.94 10.81
C ILE A 60 -12.18 -5.52 11.03
N LYS A 61 -12.41 -6.79 10.68
CA LYS A 61 -13.66 -7.48 11.00
C LYS A 61 -13.96 -7.45 12.50
N ALA A 62 -12.98 -7.82 13.31
CA ALA A 62 -13.14 -7.85 14.77
C ALA A 62 -13.34 -6.45 15.36
N ASP A 63 -12.57 -5.46 14.89
CA ASP A 63 -12.63 -4.08 15.38
C ASP A 63 -13.96 -3.38 15.05
N HIS A 64 -14.45 -3.57 13.82
CA HIS A 64 -15.70 -2.98 13.34
C HIS A 64 -16.95 -3.84 13.57
N ARG A 65 -16.79 -5.07 14.11
CA ARG A 65 -17.86 -6.03 14.40
C ARG A 65 -18.68 -6.41 13.16
N VAL A 66 -17.97 -6.69 12.06
CA VAL A 66 -18.57 -7.16 10.81
C VAL A 66 -18.18 -8.62 10.56
N ASP A 67 -19.13 -9.41 10.06
CA ASP A 67 -18.94 -10.85 9.84
C ASP A 67 -18.48 -11.17 8.41
N ASP A 68 -18.73 -10.26 7.47
CA ASP A 68 -18.43 -10.45 6.04
C ASP A 68 -17.02 -9.90 5.67
N ASP A 69 -16.26 -10.69 4.92
CA ASP A 69 -14.90 -10.32 4.49
C ASP A 69 -14.93 -9.15 3.50
N GLN A 70 -15.94 -9.10 2.63
CA GLN A 70 -16.06 -8.04 1.64
C GLN A 70 -16.46 -6.71 2.28
N GLU A 71 -17.27 -6.74 3.34
CA GLU A 71 -17.59 -5.58 4.16
C GLU A 71 -16.32 -5.01 4.83
N ALA A 72 -15.50 -5.85 5.46
CA ALA A 72 -14.24 -5.41 6.05
C ALA A 72 -13.23 -4.88 5.01
N LYS A 73 -13.10 -5.54 3.85
CA LYS A 73 -12.27 -5.03 2.74
C LYS A 73 -12.76 -3.67 2.24
N SER A 74 -14.08 -3.43 2.24
CA SER A 74 -14.65 -2.14 1.83
C SER A 74 -14.30 -1.03 2.83
N ILE A 75 -14.39 -1.29 4.13
CA ILE A 75 -13.92 -0.36 5.18
C ILE A 75 -12.42 -0.06 5.00
N MET A 76 -11.61 -1.09 4.76
CA MET A 76 -10.18 -0.90 4.52
C MET A 76 -9.90 -0.04 3.28
N TRP A 77 -10.68 -0.19 2.21
CA TRP A 77 -10.55 0.66 1.03
C TRP A 77 -10.86 2.13 1.32
N GLU A 78 -11.85 2.42 2.17
CA GLU A 78 -12.13 3.79 2.61
C GLU A 78 -10.94 4.37 3.38
N MET A 79 -10.36 3.61 4.32
CA MET A 79 -9.14 4.02 5.04
C MET A 79 -7.94 4.26 4.11
N VAL A 80 -7.81 3.44 3.07
CA VAL A 80 -6.78 3.62 2.02
C VAL A 80 -6.97 4.97 1.32
N ARG A 81 -8.21 5.36 0.97
CA ARG A 81 -8.48 6.67 0.35
C ARG A 81 -8.21 7.83 1.31
N ASP A 82 -8.51 7.67 2.59
CA ASP A 82 -8.17 8.69 3.59
C ASP A 82 -6.65 8.90 3.69
N TRP A 83 -5.85 7.84 3.60
CA TRP A 83 -4.39 7.95 3.59
C TRP A 83 -3.85 8.59 2.30
N GLU A 84 -4.54 8.49 1.17
CA GLU A 84 -4.16 9.20 -0.06
C GLU A 84 -4.33 10.70 0.09
N LEU A 85 -5.47 11.13 0.64
CA LEU A 85 -5.70 12.54 0.95
C LEU A 85 -4.65 13.05 1.95
N ARG A 86 -4.40 12.27 3.01
CA ARG A 86 -3.37 12.59 4.00
C ARG A 86 -1.98 12.69 3.40
N HIS A 87 -1.64 11.87 2.41
CA HIS A 87 -0.35 11.93 1.73
C HIS A 87 -0.13 13.31 1.10
N PHE A 88 -1.13 13.83 0.37
CA PHE A 88 -1.02 15.14 -0.27
C PHE A 88 -0.88 16.27 0.75
N GLU A 89 -1.63 16.24 1.85
CA GLU A 89 -1.49 17.21 2.95
C GLU A 89 -0.07 17.21 3.54
N LEU A 90 0.49 16.02 3.79
CA LEU A 90 1.82 15.87 4.35
C LEU A 90 2.91 16.36 3.41
N VAL A 91 2.80 16.03 2.12
CA VAL A 91 3.73 16.49 1.09
C VAL A 91 3.66 17.99 0.93
N GLU A 92 2.47 18.60 0.95
CA GLU A 92 2.30 20.05 0.90
C GLU A 92 2.94 20.73 2.11
N LYS A 93 2.70 20.22 3.33
CA LYS A 93 3.31 20.71 4.58
C LYS A 93 4.84 20.65 4.58
N ILE A 94 5.43 19.64 3.93
CA ILE A 94 6.88 19.53 3.78
C ILE A 94 7.38 20.47 2.68
N SER A 95 6.67 20.53 1.55
CA SER A 95 7.03 21.35 0.39
C SER A 95 6.89 22.85 0.61
N SER A 96 6.09 23.27 1.60
CA SER A 96 6.05 24.66 2.06
C SER A 96 7.34 25.10 2.76
N LYS A 97 8.23 24.15 3.08
CA LYS A 97 9.60 24.43 3.54
C LYS A 97 10.53 24.50 2.33
N ASN A 98 11.65 25.22 2.46
CA ASN A 98 12.69 25.25 1.42
C ASN A 98 13.41 23.88 1.38
N ILE A 99 12.83 22.89 0.70
CA ILE A 99 13.35 21.53 0.57
C ILE A 99 14.28 21.39 -0.63
N SER A 100 15.18 20.41 -0.58
CA SER A 100 16.04 20.12 -1.73
C SER A 100 15.24 19.54 -2.91
N PRO A 101 15.74 19.70 -4.15
CA PRO A 101 15.18 19.01 -5.31
C PRO A 101 15.21 17.48 -5.18
N ALA A 102 16.17 16.94 -4.41
CA ALA A 102 16.29 15.50 -4.18
C ALA A 102 15.15 15.00 -3.27
N LEU A 103 14.86 15.71 -2.18
CA LEU A 103 13.74 15.40 -1.29
C LEU A 103 12.39 15.52 -2.01
N ALA A 104 12.19 16.55 -2.83
CA ALA A 104 10.96 16.68 -3.62
C ALA A 104 10.74 15.45 -4.55
N LYS A 105 11.79 15.00 -5.24
CA LYS A 105 11.73 13.77 -6.07
C LYS A 105 11.50 12.52 -5.23
N TYR A 106 12.08 12.47 -4.03
CA TYR A 106 11.90 11.35 -3.11
C TYR A 106 10.43 11.22 -2.68
N LEU A 107 9.81 12.31 -2.23
CA LEU A 107 8.39 12.34 -1.85
C LEU A 107 7.48 11.91 -3.00
N LYS A 108 7.73 12.42 -4.22
CA LYS A 108 6.98 11.99 -5.41
C LYS A 108 7.17 10.51 -5.70
N GLY A 109 8.36 9.99 -5.48
CA GLY A 109 8.60 8.57 -5.58
C GLY A 109 7.76 7.75 -4.61
N VAL A 110 7.64 8.19 -3.35
CA VAL A 110 6.80 7.51 -2.35
C VAL A 110 5.34 7.40 -2.81
N GLU A 111 4.81 8.45 -3.45
CA GLU A 111 3.49 8.41 -4.10
C GLU A 111 3.41 7.31 -5.18
N TYR A 112 4.42 7.23 -6.07
CA TYR A 112 4.45 6.20 -7.11
C TYR A 112 4.57 4.77 -6.55
N GLN A 113 5.14 4.58 -5.36
CA GLN A 113 5.12 3.27 -4.72
C GLN A 113 3.71 2.87 -4.30
N ALA A 114 2.94 3.77 -3.69
CA ALA A 114 1.55 3.51 -3.31
C ALA A 114 0.68 3.21 -4.54
N ALA A 115 0.68 4.12 -5.52
CA ALA A 115 -0.10 3.98 -6.74
C ALA A 115 0.31 2.75 -7.56
N GLY A 116 1.61 2.51 -7.71
CA GLY A 116 2.14 1.35 -8.43
C GLY A 116 1.82 0.03 -7.73
N ASN A 117 1.90 -0.01 -6.40
CA ASN A 117 1.52 -1.17 -5.60
C ASN A 117 0.05 -1.52 -5.78
N GLU A 118 -0.85 -0.53 -5.70
CA GLU A 118 -2.28 -0.75 -5.92
C GLU A 118 -2.55 -1.26 -7.32
N HIS A 119 -2.06 -0.56 -8.34
CA HIS A 119 -2.27 -0.95 -9.72
C HIS A 119 -1.76 -2.38 -9.99
N TRP A 120 -0.56 -2.71 -9.51
CA TRP A 120 -0.03 -4.06 -9.65
C TRP A 120 -0.82 -5.09 -8.85
N SER A 121 -1.23 -4.80 -7.62
CA SER A 121 -1.96 -5.74 -6.76
C SER A 121 -3.32 -6.11 -7.36
N LEU A 122 -4.00 -5.15 -8.00
CA LEU A 122 -5.27 -5.39 -8.68
C LEU A 122 -5.13 -6.26 -9.94
N LEU A 123 -3.96 -6.30 -10.57
CA LEU A 123 -3.75 -6.96 -11.87
C LEU A 123 -2.90 -8.22 -11.81
N THR A 124 -2.10 -8.39 -10.75
CA THR A 124 -1.06 -9.42 -10.71
C THR A 124 -1.65 -10.84 -10.72
N PRO A 125 -1.11 -11.76 -11.53
CA PRO A 125 -1.46 -13.19 -11.47
C PRO A 125 -1.18 -13.82 -10.11
N ARG A 126 -0.36 -13.16 -9.27
CA ARG A 126 -0.07 -13.62 -7.90
C ARG A 126 -1.34 -13.69 -7.05
N TYR A 127 -2.27 -12.76 -7.24
CA TYR A 127 -3.51 -12.64 -6.47
C TYR A 127 -4.72 -13.09 -7.28
N ASN A 128 -4.74 -12.80 -8.59
CA ASN A 128 -5.82 -13.15 -9.49
C ASN A 128 -5.56 -14.49 -10.19
N LYS A 129 -5.90 -15.62 -9.55
CA LYS A 129 -5.69 -16.98 -10.10
C LYS A 129 -6.82 -17.48 -11.02
N THR A 130 -7.93 -16.75 -11.14
CA THR A 130 -9.12 -17.16 -11.91
C THR A 130 -9.07 -16.66 -13.35
N GLY A 131 -8.09 -17.11 -14.15
CA GLY A 131 -8.13 -17.10 -15.63
C GLY A 131 -8.52 -15.79 -16.33
N SER A 132 -8.51 -14.66 -15.63
CA SER A 132 -8.88 -13.36 -16.15
C SER A 132 -7.68 -12.87 -16.94
N LEU A 133 -7.94 -12.57 -18.22
CA LEU A 133 -6.94 -12.38 -19.27
C LEU A 133 -5.70 -11.64 -18.77
N ALA A 134 -4.53 -12.21 -19.07
CA ALA A 134 -3.27 -11.48 -19.00
C ALA A 134 -3.45 -10.14 -19.73
N PHE A 135 -2.97 -9.08 -19.08
CA PHE A 135 -2.97 -7.73 -19.63
C PHE A 135 -2.35 -7.73 -21.03
N ASN A 136 -3.19 -7.51 -22.05
CA ASN A 136 -2.77 -6.95 -23.32
C ASN A 136 -2.96 -5.44 -23.18
N GLU A 137 -1.87 -4.67 -23.25
CA GLU A 137 -1.92 -3.21 -23.34
C GLU A 137 -2.87 -2.80 -24.48
N GLY A 138 -3.90 -2.02 -24.14
CA GLY A 138 -4.73 -1.33 -25.13
C GLY A 138 -6.22 -1.52 -24.94
N ARG A 139 -6.81 -0.66 -24.10
CA ARG A 139 -8.10 0.02 -24.35
C ARG A 139 -8.19 1.26 -23.47
#